data_AF-A0A1I8EX75-F1
#
_entry.id   AF-A0A1I8EX75-F1
#
_cell.length_a   1.000
_cell.length_b   1.000
_cell.length_c   1.000
_cell.angle_alpha   90.00
_cell.angle_beta   90.00
_cell.angle_gamma   90.00
#
_symmetry.space_group_name_H-M   'P 1'
#
loop_
_entity.id
_entity.type
_entity.pdbx_description
1 polymer ?
#
loop_
_entity_poly.entity_id
_entity_poly.type
_entity_poly.pdbx_seq_one_letter_code
_entity_poly.pdbx_strand_id
1 'polypeptide(L)'
;MSLWSLLKNALGKELYKIPLPVNFNEPLSFIQRLTECLEYSYLIDKAAKIKNPADQMIYVGTFVISTLCNTPFRTCKPFNPLWCETFEFDRMADLGWRAIAEQVSHHPPISAIHAEGNGWILDEDIDVHSQFQATIMKIFPEGTASIFFPETKSFYYWTMKDIKTLVKGFIIGPITVHNEGNCVIMVTKYANL
;
A
#
# COMPACT_ATOMS: atom_id res chain seq x y z
N MET A 1 5.92 -26.14 -14.15
CA MET A 1 6.56 -24.92 -14.69
C MET A 1 7.11 -24.13 -13.50
N SER A 2 8.40 -23.79 -13.47
CA SER A 2 8.97 -23.03 -12.33
C SER A 2 8.81 -21.52 -12.55
N LEU A 3 8.63 -20.74 -11.48
CA LEU A 3 8.55 -19.28 -11.57
C LEU A 3 9.79 -18.68 -12.26
N TRP A 4 10.97 -19.23 -11.99
CA TRP A 4 12.21 -18.85 -12.66
C TRP A 4 12.16 -18.99 -14.19
N SER A 5 11.55 -20.06 -14.71
CA SER A 5 11.48 -20.28 -16.15
C SER A 5 10.69 -19.20 -16.90
N LEU A 6 9.78 -18.51 -16.21
CA LEU A 6 9.03 -17.35 -16.69
C LEU A 6 9.82 -16.06 -16.47
N LEU A 7 10.37 -15.88 -15.26
CA LEU A 7 11.06 -14.65 -14.86
C LEU A 7 12.40 -14.43 -15.57
N LYS A 8 13.08 -15.47 -16.06
CA LYS A 8 14.32 -15.30 -16.83
C LYS A 8 14.14 -14.44 -18.10
N ASN A 9 12.96 -14.48 -18.71
CA ASN A 9 12.61 -13.68 -19.90
C ASN A 9 12.16 -12.25 -19.55
N ALA A 10 12.05 -11.98 -18.24
CA ALA A 10 11.61 -10.74 -17.63
C ALA A 10 12.76 -9.91 -17.02
N LEU A 11 14.01 -10.37 -17.18
CA LEU A 11 15.18 -9.62 -16.69
C LEU A 11 15.17 -8.19 -17.25
N GLY A 12 15.25 -7.20 -16.36
CA GLY A 12 15.21 -5.78 -16.70
C GLY A 12 13.84 -5.24 -17.15
N LYS A 13 12.75 -6.02 -17.07
CA LYS A 13 11.39 -5.57 -17.40
C LYS A 13 10.55 -5.38 -16.14
N GLU A 14 9.58 -4.48 -16.25
CA GLU A 14 8.52 -4.27 -15.26
C GLU A 14 7.57 -5.47 -15.16
N LEU A 15 7.31 -5.95 -13.95
CA LEU A 15 6.46 -7.11 -13.64
C LEU A 15 5.01 -6.97 -14.13
N TYR A 16 4.48 -5.75 -14.19
CA TYR A 16 3.13 -5.53 -14.71
C TYR A 16 3.04 -5.79 -16.22
N LYS A 17 4.16 -5.71 -16.97
CA LYS A 17 4.22 -5.99 -18.42
C LYS A 17 4.41 -7.47 -18.75
N ILE A 18 4.59 -8.32 -17.74
CA ILE A 18 4.85 -9.76 -17.94
C ILE A 18 3.58 -10.54 -17.63
N PRO A 19 3.04 -11.30 -18.62
CA PRO A 19 1.93 -12.19 -18.36
C PRO A 19 2.42 -13.36 -17.50
N LEU A 20 1.93 -13.42 -16.27
CA LEU A 20 2.16 -14.56 -15.38
C LEU A 20 0.97 -15.52 -15.48
N PRO A 21 1.19 -16.85 -15.45
CA PRO A 21 0.12 -17.80 -15.24
C PRO A 21 -0.62 -17.52 -13.93
N VAL A 22 -1.94 -17.75 -13.93
CA VAL A 22 -2.84 -17.48 -12.80
C VAL A 22 -2.39 -18.11 -11.47
N ASN A 23 -1.66 -19.22 -11.53
CA ASN A 23 -1.12 -19.90 -10.34
C ASN A 23 -0.05 -19.08 -9.58
N PHE A 24 0.43 -17.97 -10.15
CA PHE A 24 1.32 -17.00 -9.48
C PHE A 24 0.59 -15.75 -9.01
N ASN A 25 -0.72 -15.70 -9.22
CA ASN A 25 -1.57 -14.66 -8.70
C ASN A 25 -2.24 -15.10 -7.40
N GLU A 26 -2.38 -14.16 -6.47
CA GLU A 26 -3.33 -14.30 -5.37
C GLU A 26 -4.73 -13.90 -5.85
N PRO A 27 -5.80 -14.44 -5.25
CA PRO A 27 -7.19 -14.17 -5.66
C PRO A 27 -7.68 -12.79 -5.20
N LEU A 28 -6.86 -11.75 -5.39
CA LEU A 28 -7.15 -10.36 -5.05
C LEU A 28 -6.67 -9.45 -6.17
N SER A 29 -7.50 -8.47 -6.53
CA SER A 29 -7.09 -7.33 -7.33
C SER A 29 -6.18 -6.41 -6.52
N PHE A 30 -5.29 -5.68 -7.17
CA PHE A 30 -4.38 -4.77 -6.47
C PHE A 30 -5.14 -3.67 -5.70
N ILE A 31 -6.29 -3.20 -6.18
CA ILE A 31 -7.14 -2.25 -5.43
C ILE A 31 -7.75 -2.85 -4.15
N GLN A 32 -7.99 -4.17 -4.13
CA GLN A 32 -8.36 -4.88 -2.90
C GLN A 32 -7.16 -5.00 -1.96
N ARG A 33 -5.97 -5.29 -2.50
CA ARG A 33 -4.71 -5.33 -1.76
C ARG A 33 -4.38 -3.98 -1.11
N LEU A 34 -4.61 -2.87 -1.82
CA LEU A 34 -4.43 -1.51 -1.32
C LEU A 34 -5.32 -1.24 -0.10
N THR A 35 -6.57 -1.69 -0.14
CA THR A 35 -7.53 -1.51 0.96
C THR A 35 -7.12 -2.24 2.26
N GLU A 36 -6.22 -3.23 2.19
CA GLU A 36 -5.67 -3.88 3.38
C GLU A 36 -4.84 -2.92 4.28
N CYS A 37 -4.47 -1.73 3.79
CA CYS A 37 -3.85 -0.69 4.63
C CYS A 37 -4.73 -0.29 5.83
N LEU A 38 -6.05 -0.54 5.75
CA LEU A 38 -7.04 -0.25 6.79
C LEU A 38 -7.23 -1.39 7.81
N GLU A 39 -6.46 -2.49 7.75
CA GLU A 39 -6.59 -3.60 8.70
C GLU A 39 -6.44 -3.14 10.17
N TYR A 40 -5.53 -2.19 10.41
CA TYR A 40 -5.25 -1.63 11.73
C TYR A 40 -5.82 -0.21 11.88
N SER A 41 -6.92 0.12 11.21
CA SER A 41 -7.56 1.45 11.25
C SER A 41 -7.95 1.93 12.66
N TYR A 42 -8.13 1.01 13.62
CA TYR A 42 -8.33 1.38 15.02
C TYR A 42 -7.19 2.24 15.61
N LEU A 43 -5.98 2.20 15.03
CA LEU A 43 -4.86 3.06 15.42
C LEU A 43 -5.14 4.53 15.10
N ILE A 44 -5.74 4.80 13.93
CA ILE A 44 -6.10 6.15 13.50
C ILE A 44 -7.43 6.62 14.10
N ASP A 45 -8.33 5.69 14.48
CA ASP A 45 -9.46 6.01 15.37
C ASP A 45 -9.00 6.52 16.74
N LYS A 46 -7.93 5.93 17.29
CA LYS A 46 -7.32 6.41 18.55
C LYS A 46 -6.62 7.75 18.33
N ALA A 47 -5.87 7.89 17.23
CA ALA A 47 -5.20 9.14 16.87
C ALA A 47 -6.20 10.30 16.76
N ALA A 48 -7.39 10.07 16.20
CA ALA A 48 -8.43 11.08 16.05
C ALA A 48 -8.86 11.73 17.37
N LYS A 49 -8.77 10.99 18.49
CA LYS A 49 -9.17 11.44 19.83
C LYS A 49 -8.03 12.14 20.61
N ILE A 50 -6.82 12.19 20.05
CA ILE A 50 -5.63 12.71 20.72
C ILE A 50 -5.34 14.14 20.27
N LYS A 51 -5.29 15.07 21.23
CA LYS A 51 -5.05 16.51 20.95
C LYS A 51 -3.57 16.90 20.94
N ASN A 52 -2.74 16.17 21.69
CA ASN A 52 -1.30 16.41 21.72
C ASN A 52 -0.68 15.90 20.40
N PRO A 53 0.00 16.75 19.61
CA PRO A 53 0.52 16.36 18.30
C PRO A 53 1.59 15.27 18.34
N ALA A 54 2.42 15.24 19.38
CA ALA A 54 3.46 14.23 19.53
C ALA A 54 2.83 12.87 19.81
N ASP A 55 1.84 12.81 20.70
CA ASP A 55 1.12 11.58 21.00
C ASP A 55 0.28 11.11 19.80
N GLN A 56 -0.35 12.05 19.07
CA GLN A 56 -1.09 11.73 17.84
C GLN A 56 -0.16 11.16 16.77
N MET A 57 1.06 11.72 16.62
CA MET A 57 2.08 11.22 15.70
C MET A 57 2.52 9.79 16.01
N ILE A 58 2.56 9.37 17.29
CA ILE A 58 2.91 7.99 17.64
C ILE A 58 1.91 6.99 17.03
N TYR A 59 0.61 7.29 17.11
CA TYR A 59 -0.42 6.43 16.53
C TYR A 59 -0.41 6.47 15.01
N VAL A 60 -0.23 7.65 14.40
CA VAL A 60 -0.09 7.78 12.94
C VAL A 60 1.13 6.99 12.45
N GLY A 61 2.29 7.13 13.10
CA GLY A 61 3.50 6.38 12.76
C GLY A 61 3.33 4.87 12.91
N THR A 62 2.66 4.42 13.98
CA THR A 62 2.33 3.00 14.17
C THR A 62 1.41 2.48 13.05
N PHE A 63 0.42 3.28 12.65
CA PHE A 63 -0.47 2.94 11.54
C PHE A 63 0.30 2.81 10.22
N VAL A 64 1.17 3.78 9.89
CA VAL A 64 2.00 3.74 8.67
C VAL A 64 2.90 2.50 8.63
N ILE A 65 3.46 2.06 9.76
CA ILE A 65 4.24 0.82 9.82
C ILE A 65 3.33 -0.41 9.60
N SER A 66 2.12 -0.40 10.17
CA SER A 66 1.20 -1.53 10.10
C SER A 66 0.75 -1.87 8.68
N THR A 67 0.73 -0.90 7.75
CA THR A 67 0.35 -1.15 6.34
C THR A 67 1.29 -2.13 5.63
N LEU A 68 2.52 -2.31 6.15
CA LEU A 68 3.53 -3.22 5.60
C LEU A 68 3.54 -4.60 6.28
N CYS A 69 2.72 -4.85 7.31
CA CYS A 69 2.82 -6.06 8.13
C CYS A 69 2.49 -7.36 7.38
N ASN A 70 1.62 -7.28 6.37
CA ASN A 70 1.19 -8.44 5.57
C ASN A 70 2.14 -8.77 4.42
N THR A 71 3.02 -7.85 4.02
CA THR A 71 3.86 -8.05 2.83
C THR A 71 4.81 -9.26 2.94
N PRO A 72 5.43 -9.58 4.09
CA PRO A 72 6.32 -10.75 4.22
C PRO A 72 5.64 -12.10 3.92
N PHE A 73 4.32 -12.18 4.10
CA PHE A 73 3.54 -13.42 3.95
C PHE A 73 2.94 -13.59 2.56
N ARG A 74 3.18 -12.66 1.63
CA ARG A 74 2.48 -12.58 0.34
C ARG A 74 3.48 -12.71 -0.80
N THR A 75 3.62 -13.95 -1.29
CA THR A 75 4.59 -14.34 -2.32
C THR A 75 4.01 -14.34 -3.74
N CYS A 76 2.69 -14.17 -3.86
CA CYS A 76 1.97 -14.13 -5.13
C CYS A 76 1.64 -12.68 -5.51
N LYS A 77 1.49 -12.44 -6.81
CA LYS A 77 1.16 -11.11 -7.35
C LYS A 77 -0.36 -10.88 -7.31
N PRO A 78 -0.88 -9.75 -6.83
CA PRO A 78 -2.28 -9.44 -7.03
C PRO A 78 -2.60 -9.30 -8.53
N PHE A 79 -3.87 -9.41 -8.91
CA PHE A 79 -4.29 -9.11 -10.26
C PHE A 79 -4.08 -7.62 -10.56
N ASN A 80 -3.59 -7.34 -11.77
CA ASN A 80 -3.49 -5.95 -12.25
C ASN A 80 -4.92 -5.48 -12.55
N PRO A 81 -5.42 -4.42 -11.88
CA PRO A 81 -6.78 -3.96 -12.08
C PRO A 81 -6.99 -3.47 -13.52
N LEU A 82 -8.21 -3.60 -14.04
CA LEU A 82 -8.61 -2.95 -15.29
C LEU A 82 -8.64 -1.44 -15.08
N TRP A 83 -8.48 -0.66 -16.16
CA TRP A 83 -8.68 0.79 -16.08
C TRP A 83 -10.13 1.09 -15.67
N CYS A 84 -10.32 1.99 -14.70
CA CYS A 84 -11.60 2.31 -14.07
C CYS A 84 -12.23 1.13 -13.30
N GLU A 85 -11.49 0.05 -13.01
CA GLU A 85 -11.94 -0.94 -12.04
C GLU A 85 -12.07 -0.26 -10.67
N THR A 86 -13.18 -0.54 -9.99
CA THR A 86 -13.46 -0.01 -8.65
C THR A 86 -13.63 -1.13 -7.64
N PHE A 87 -13.32 -0.82 -6.38
CA PHE A 87 -13.58 -1.69 -5.25
C PHE A 87 -14.04 -0.84 -4.06
N GLU A 88 -15.23 -1.15 -3.54
CA GLU A 88 -15.76 -0.54 -2.33
C GLU A 88 -15.69 -1.53 -1.17
N PHE A 89 -15.41 -1.04 0.03
CA PHE A 89 -15.45 -1.85 1.24
C PHE A 89 -16.03 -1.04 2.39
N ASP A 90 -17.26 -1.39 2.79
CA ASP A 90 -17.93 -0.80 3.94
C ASP A 90 -17.77 -1.70 5.17
N ARG A 91 -17.10 -1.15 6.19
CA ARG A 91 -16.91 -1.76 7.51
C ARG A 91 -17.40 -0.82 8.61
N MET A 92 -18.33 0.08 8.30
CA MET A 92 -18.86 1.05 9.27
C MET A 92 -19.51 0.35 10.47
N ALA A 93 -20.18 -0.78 10.24
CA ALA A 93 -20.91 -1.49 11.29
C ALA A 93 -20.02 -2.13 12.36
N ASP A 94 -18.80 -2.54 12.01
CA ASP A 94 -17.91 -3.32 12.89
C ASP A 94 -16.54 -2.67 13.14
N LEU A 95 -15.94 -2.02 12.12
CA LEU A 95 -14.66 -1.32 12.25
C LEU A 95 -14.77 0.21 12.15
N GLY A 96 -15.93 0.76 11.79
CA GLY A 96 -16.17 2.21 11.79
C GLY A 96 -15.51 2.98 10.65
N TRP A 97 -15.31 2.34 9.50
CA TRP A 97 -14.80 2.99 8.29
C TRP A 97 -15.42 2.42 7.02
N ARG A 98 -15.35 3.20 5.93
CA ARG A 98 -15.67 2.75 4.57
C ARG A 98 -14.63 3.30 3.59
N ALA A 99 -14.40 2.58 2.50
CA ALA A 99 -13.44 2.98 1.49
C ALA A 99 -13.95 2.74 0.07
N ILE A 100 -13.46 3.55 -0.86
CA ILE A 100 -13.57 3.35 -2.31
C ILE A 100 -12.17 3.44 -2.92
N ALA A 101 -11.82 2.46 -3.73
CA ALA A 101 -10.58 2.45 -4.51
C ALA A 101 -10.89 2.36 -6.01
N GLU A 102 -10.08 3.02 -6.82
CA GLU A 102 -10.19 3.04 -8.28
C GLU A 102 -8.82 2.89 -8.94
N GLN A 103 -8.75 2.13 -10.03
CA GLN A 103 -7.61 2.17 -10.94
C GLN A 103 -7.71 3.39 -11.87
N VAL A 104 -7.14 4.51 -11.45
CA VAL A 104 -7.26 5.81 -12.14
C VAL A 104 -6.39 5.92 -13.39
N SER A 105 -5.34 5.11 -13.51
CA SER A 105 -4.48 5.06 -14.70
C SER A 105 -3.99 3.65 -14.97
N HIS A 106 -3.77 3.30 -16.25
CA HIS A 106 -3.21 2.00 -16.65
C HIS A 106 -1.76 2.10 -17.17
N HIS A 107 -1.35 3.28 -17.68
CA HIS A 107 -0.03 3.52 -18.25
C HIS A 107 0.51 4.90 -17.82
N PRO A 108 1.19 5.00 -16.65
CA PRO A 108 1.54 3.92 -15.73
C PRO A 108 0.34 3.44 -14.87
N PRO A 109 0.39 2.25 -14.26
CA PRO A 109 -0.69 1.73 -13.44
C PRO A 109 -0.75 2.46 -12.09
N ILE A 110 -1.72 3.36 -11.91
CA ILE A 110 -1.94 4.11 -10.67
C ILE A 110 -3.29 3.71 -10.09
N SER A 111 -3.29 3.31 -8.83
CA SER A 111 -4.51 3.10 -8.03
C SER A 111 -4.65 4.21 -7.00
N ALA A 112 -5.88 4.69 -6.79
CA ALA A 112 -6.20 5.64 -5.74
C ALA A 112 -7.21 5.01 -4.77
N ILE A 113 -7.14 5.39 -3.51
CA ILE A 113 -8.10 5.02 -2.46
C ILE A 113 -8.48 6.26 -1.65
N HIS A 114 -9.78 6.37 -1.37
CA HIS A 114 -10.35 7.31 -0.43
C HIS A 114 -11.09 6.53 0.65
N ALA A 115 -10.81 6.84 1.92
CA ALA A 115 -11.45 6.20 3.05
C ALA A 115 -11.85 7.21 4.12
N GLU A 116 -13.02 7.00 4.71
CA GLU A 116 -13.54 7.79 5.81
C GLU A 116 -13.80 6.89 7.01
N GLY A 117 -13.39 7.33 8.20
CA GLY A 117 -13.67 6.61 9.44
C GLY A 117 -14.01 7.53 10.60
N ASN A 118 -13.86 7.04 11.82
CA ASN A 118 -14.26 7.74 13.05
C ASN A 118 -13.34 8.93 13.38
N GLY A 119 -13.58 10.06 12.72
CA GLY A 119 -12.84 11.31 12.96
C GLY A 119 -11.54 11.43 12.17
N TRP A 120 -11.43 10.70 11.06
CA TRP A 120 -10.31 10.81 10.13
C TRP A 120 -10.76 10.56 8.69
N ILE A 121 -10.01 11.12 7.76
CA ILE A 121 -10.13 10.90 6.31
C ILE A 121 -8.74 10.49 5.81
N LEU A 122 -8.66 9.42 5.03
CA LEU A 122 -7.45 8.92 4.41
C LEU A 122 -7.57 8.98 2.89
N ASP A 123 -6.55 9.54 2.26
CA ASP A 123 -6.38 9.55 0.81
C ASP A 123 -5.00 8.99 0.47
N GLU A 124 -4.94 8.04 -0.45
CA GLU A 124 -3.69 7.47 -0.92
C GLU A 124 -3.75 7.17 -2.42
N ASP A 125 -2.66 7.47 -3.11
CA ASP A 125 -2.39 7.02 -4.48
C ASP A 125 -1.10 6.20 -4.52
N ILE A 126 -1.08 5.18 -5.37
CA ILE A 126 0.09 4.31 -5.49
C ILE A 126 0.30 3.82 -6.93
N ASP A 127 1.54 3.92 -7.37
CA ASP A 127 2.14 3.23 -8.51
C ASP A 127 3.17 2.23 -7.97
N VAL A 128 3.28 1.07 -8.61
CA VAL A 128 4.20 0.02 -8.18
C VAL A 128 5.13 -0.36 -9.32
N HIS A 129 6.37 0.10 -9.20
CA HIS A 129 7.45 -0.27 -10.11
C HIS A 129 8.21 -1.49 -9.60
N SER A 130 8.82 -2.21 -10.52
CA SER A 130 9.49 -3.47 -10.21
C SER A 130 10.72 -3.68 -11.10
N GLN A 131 11.82 -4.03 -10.47
CA GLN A 131 13.08 -4.32 -11.13
C GLN A 131 13.52 -5.74 -10.82
N PHE A 132 13.53 -6.59 -11.84
CA PHE A 132 14.06 -7.93 -11.71
C PHE A 132 15.55 -7.99 -12.07
N GLN A 133 16.39 -8.20 -11.04
CA GLN A 133 17.85 -8.25 -11.11
C GLN A 133 18.33 -9.66 -10.75
N ALA A 134 18.33 -10.55 -11.75
CA ALA A 134 18.78 -11.94 -11.66
C ALA A 134 18.05 -12.77 -10.59
N THR A 135 18.56 -12.77 -9.36
CA THR A 135 18.02 -13.56 -8.24
C THR A 135 17.08 -12.78 -7.32
N ILE A 136 16.98 -11.46 -7.53
CA ILE A 136 16.23 -10.55 -6.66
C ILE A 136 15.26 -9.73 -7.48
N MET A 137 14.03 -9.63 -7.02
CA MET A 137 13.06 -8.65 -7.50
C MET A 137 12.96 -7.54 -6.46
N LYS A 138 13.15 -6.30 -6.91
CA LYS A 138 12.91 -5.11 -6.10
C LYS A 138 11.58 -4.52 -6.54
N ILE A 139 10.73 -4.16 -5.58
CA ILE A 139 9.43 -3.54 -5.82
C ILE A 139 9.45 -2.19 -5.11
N PHE A 140 9.07 -1.14 -5.83
CA PHE A 140 9.11 0.25 -5.40
C PHE A 140 7.67 0.79 -5.40
N PRO A 141 7.04 0.95 -4.23
CA PRO A 141 5.80 1.70 -4.10
C PRO A 141 6.10 3.20 -4.20
N GLU A 142 5.57 3.84 -5.22
CA GLU A 142 5.63 5.29 -5.42
C GLU A 142 4.23 5.87 -5.29
N GLY A 143 4.10 7.07 -4.75
CA GLY A 143 2.80 7.68 -4.49
C GLY A 143 2.77 8.43 -3.17
N THR A 144 1.62 9.02 -2.88
CA THR A 144 1.40 9.82 -1.68
C THR A 144 0.27 9.26 -0.86
N ALA A 145 0.40 9.38 0.46
CA ALA A 145 -0.66 9.05 1.38
C ALA A 145 -0.81 10.18 2.40
N SER A 146 -2.06 10.42 2.80
CA SER A 146 -2.39 11.47 3.75
C SER A 146 -3.52 11.07 4.68
N ILE A 147 -3.51 11.65 5.88
CA ILE A 147 -4.60 11.55 6.85
C ILE A 147 -4.94 12.93 7.36
N PHE A 148 -6.21 13.30 7.25
CA PHE A 148 -6.77 14.49 7.87
C PHE A 148 -7.59 14.13 9.10
N PHE A 149 -7.32 14.82 10.22
CA PHE A 149 -8.09 14.75 11.45
C PHE A 149 -8.90 16.04 11.65
N PRO A 150 -10.22 16.05 11.41
CA PRO A 150 -11.03 17.25 11.52
C PRO A 150 -11.02 17.90 12.92
N GLU A 151 -11.04 17.10 14.00
CA GLU A 151 -11.07 17.62 15.37
C GLU A 151 -9.82 18.45 15.70
N THR A 152 -8.63 17.96 15.32
CA THR A 152 -7.36 18.64 15.60
C THR A 152 -6.89 19.56 14.47
N LYS A 153 -7.62 19.59 13.34
CA LYS A 153 -7.23 20.25 12.07
C LYS A 153 -5.81 19.89 11.63
N SER A 154 -5.38 18.67 11.93
CA SER A 154 -4.04 18.18 11.64
C SER A 154 -4.07 17.35 10.36
N PHE A 155 -3.10 17.59 9.50
CA PHE A 155 -2.92 16.90 8.23
C PHE A 155 -1.55 16.22 8.25
N TYR A 156 -1.55 14.90 8.17
CA TYR A 156 -0.37 14.07 8.10
C TYR A 156 -0.16 13.63 6.66
N TYR A 157 1.08 13.66 6.18
CA TYR A 157 1.42 13.19 4.84
C TYR A 157 2.75 12.44 4.84
N TRP A 158 2.85 11.42 3.99
CA TRP A 158 4.08 10.66 3.79
C TRP A 158 4.15 10.11 2.36
N THR A 159 5.34 9.64 1.98
CA THR A 159 5.58 8.94 0.71
C THR A 159 6.33 7.65 0.99
N MET A 160 6.08 6.61 0.20
CA MET A 160 6.82 5.34 0.28
C MET A 160 8.03 5.26 -0.67
N LYS A 161 8.41 6.36 -1.33
CA LYS A 161 9.45 6.42 -2.37
C LYS A 161 10.82 5.84 -1.97
N ASP A 162 11.17 5.96 -0.68
CA ASP A 162 12.46 5.50 -0.14
C ASP A 162 12.35 4.11 0.50
N ILE A 163 11.20 3.45 0.36
CA ILE A 163 10.93 2.07 0.76
C ILE A 163 10.95 1.17 -0.48
N LYS A 164 11.52 -0.02 -0.33
CA LYS A 164 11.45 -1.06 -1.35
C LYS A 164 11.16 -2.41 -0.70
N THR A 165 10.38 -3.22 -1.41
CA THR A 165 10.16 -4.62 -1.08
C THR A 165 11.12 -5.48 -1.87
N LEU A 166 11.83 -6.37 -1.18
CA LEU A 166 12.80 -7.29 -1.76
C LEU A 166 12.23 -8.70 -1.75
N VAL A 167 12.04 -9.27 -2.94
CA VAL A 167 11.65 -10.66 -3.13
C VAL A 167 12.87 -11.46 -3.59
N LYS A 168 13.21 -12.52 -2.86
CA LYS A 168 14.37 -13.40 -3.12
C LYS A 168 13.92 -14.86 -3.19
N GLY A 169 14.80 -15.75 -3.64
CA GLY A 169 14.53 -17.20 -3.62
C GLY A 169 13.89 -17.78 -4.89
N PHE A 170 13.89 -17.04 -6.01
CA PHE A 170 13.28 -17.50 -7.27
C PHE A 170 13.97 -18.73 -7.88
N ILE A 171 15.27 -18.93 -7.62
CA ILE A 171 16.09 -20.00 -8.22
C ILE A 171 16.35 -21.13 -7.23
N ILE A 172 16.78 -20.79 -6.01
CA ILE A 172 17.15 -21.75 -4.95
C ILE A 172 16.54 -21.28 -3.64
N GLY A 173 15.93 -22.21 -2.91
CA GLY A 173 15.31 -21.97 -1.59
C GLY A 173 13.87 -21.45 -1.67
N PRO A 174 13.24 -21.20 -0.51
CA PRO A 174 11.90 -20.63 -0.45
C PRO A 174 11.91 -19.16 -0.88
N ILE A 175 10.78 -18.70 -1.41
CA ILE A 175 10.58 -17.28 -1.70
C ILE A 175 10.48 -16.53 -0.36
N THR A 176 11.24 -15.44 -0.23
CA THR A 176 11.20 -14.55 0.94
C THR A 176 10.90 -13.12 0.52
N VAL A 177 10.15 -12.41 1.34
CA VAL A 177 9.72 -11.02 1.11
C VAL A 177 10.08 -10.19 2.34
N HIS A 178 10.75 -9.06 2.14
CA HIS A 178 11.08 -8.10 3.22
C HIS A 178 11.06 -6.67 2.70
N ASN A 179 10.66 -5.73 3.55
CA ASN A 179 10.70 -4.31 3.25
C ASN A 179 11.95 -3.69 3.88
N GLU A 180 12.58 -2.75 3.18
CA GLU A 180 13.67 -1.92 3.73
C GLU A 180 13.56 -0.49 3.20
N GLY A 181 13.96 0.49 3.99
CA GLY A 181 13.93 1.89 3.58
C GLY A 181 13.65 2.86 4.72
N ASN A 182 13.52 4.13 4.35
CA ASN A 182 13.13 5.20 5.27
C ASN A 182 11.74 5.71 4.90
N CYS A 183 10.88 5.94 5.89
CA CYS A 183 9.62 6.65 5.70
C CYS A 183 9.64 7.90 6.58
N VAL A 184 9.35 9.05 5.99
CA VAL A 184 9.26 10.33 6.71
C VAL A 184 7.80 10.75 6.72
N ILE A 185 7.23 10.86 7.92
CA ILE A 185 5.88 11.34 8.14
C ILE A 185 5.97 12.79 8.56
N MET A 186 5.28 13.63 7.82
CA MET A 186 5.23 15.07 8.04
C MET A 186 3.84 15.45 8.54
N VAL A 187 3.76 16.47 9.39
CA VAL A 187 2.50 16.99 9.90
C VAL A 187 2.42 18.48 9.67
N THR A 188 1.28 18.94 9.14
CA THR A 188 0.91 20.34 9.08
C THR A 188 -0.35 20.54 9.93
N LYS A 189 -0.38 21.62 10.70
CA LYS A 189 -1.62 22.10 11.31
C LYS A 189 -2.14 23.23 10.44
N TYR A 190 -3.38 23.15 10.00
CA TYR A 190 -4.02 24.31 9.41
C TYR A 190 -4.20 25.37 10.50
N ALA A 191 -3.34 26.39 10.48
CA ALA A 191 -3.56 27.59 11.26
C ALA A 191 -4.79 28.29 10.66
N ASN A 192 -5.92 28.24 11.37
CA ASN A 192 -7.14 29.02 11.20
C ASN A 192 -7.45 29.52 9.77
N LEU A 193 -8.37 28.83 9.08
CA LEU A 193 -9.33 29.52 8.21
C LEU A 193 -10.20 30.44 9.08
#